data_AF-A0A3B3QE44-F1
#
_entry.id   AF-A0A3B3QE44-F1
#
_cell.length_a   1.000
_cell.length_b   1.000
_cell.length_c   1.000
_cell.angle_alpha   90.00
_cell.angle_beta   90.00
_cell.angle_gamma   90.00
#
_symmetry.space_group_name_H-M   'P 1'
#
loop_
_entity.id
_entity.type
_entity.pdbx_description
1 polymer ?
#
loop_
_entity_poly.entity_id
_entity_poly.type
_entity_poly.pdbx_seq_one_letter_code
_entity_poly.pdbx_strand_id
1 'polypeptide(L)'
;MDWFAILTGNVVMTDSPNTVINIKNVEQTSNCTVCTNISGCSSETSFKLPASISVDFTCLQPQMVFTVEISREIVCTDLSCQGGVVPSDSSIYPEFNRTFNWDVKAQSGKAFQRSGRVTIGTFCKDGLIRSVRLLYKGRLSLKLPGQAPMDPSAFDITVGPDIKGLAEVAVQFPLGSSNVTLFSPNFPLGFPSNDLATWSFSVPPKHNFTVVFLGSTAPQCQKKSVEVQYSGQNLGLSTSLSDPQPALRQGDFKMSLVNCEVNGGSGLSLNFAVSVSRRSSPVPCLVDLQQEKDLTLYIKKKDSTYSPCEMKVDSIIQDGITMQSGTQFNLSFQDCGSEDIMLTAIKSIDLRVCSGQKSCPADEIPLTVPTLDQCLPVPLQTITWNLQSLQGGTIELRPPAGGLKQSLAGQECGNRLFLTVRDGGGVPLGTFCPRGPLQGIKMPANASIVTTGAGSLGLSSTKESLLNVSFSQEITGKQGWPGQGFPHGGISKRCRNVLRMCVLIDEQNQWALALQ
;
A
#
# COMPACT_ATOMS: atom_id res chain seq x y z
N MET A 1 -5.85 -39.05 3.17
CA MET A 1 -6.49 -40.16 2.44
C MET A 1 -7.01 -39.56 1.16
N ASP A 2 -6.18 -39.55 0.12
CA ASP A 2 -6.52 -38.99 -1.19
C ASP A 2 -7.48 -39.95 -1.91
N TRP A 3 -8.71 -39.48 -2.10
CA TRP A 3 -9.67 -40.11 -3.00
C TRP A 3 -9.24 -39.76 -4.43
N PHE A 4 -8.53 -40.69 -5.09
CA PHE A 4 -8.35 -40.62 -6.53
C PHE A 4 -9.64 -41.08 -7.20
N ALA A 5 -10.37 -40.17 -7.86
CA ALA A 5 -11.45 -40.58 -8.76
C ALA A 5 -10.83 -41.15 -10.05
N ILE A 6 -10.75 -42.47 -10.18
CA ILE A 6 -10.41 -43.08 -11.46
C ILE A 6 -11.63 -42.90 -12.37
N LEU A 7 -11.55 -42.02 -13.37
CA LEU A 7 -12.58 -41.91 -14.39
C LEU A 7 -12.62 -43.20 -15.21
N THR A 8 -13.64 -44.03 -15.01
CA THR A 8 -13.89 -45.22 -15.84
C THR A 8 -15.22 -45.09 -16.56
N GLY A 9 -15.20 -45.20 -17.90
CA GLY A 9 -16.42 -45.27 -18.72
C GLY A 9 -17.04 -43.91 -19.09
N ASN A 10 -18.36 -43.83 -19.00
CA ASN A 10 -19.19 -42.72 -19.45
C ASN A 10 -19.02 -41.47 -18.57
N VAL A 11 -18.77 -40.33 -19.21
CA VAL A 11 -18.54 -39.03 -18.59
C VAL A 11 -19.55 -38.04 -19.14
N VAL A 12 -20.30 -37.36 -18.25
CA VAL A 12 -21.24 -36.32 -18.66
C VAL A 12 -20.58 -34.95 -18.58
N MET A 13 -20.34 -34.34 -19.75
CA MET A 13 -19.80 -32.99 -19.83
C MET A 13 -20.94 -31.97 -19.84
N THR A 14 -20.85 -30.95 -18.98
CA THR A 14 -21.82 -29.84 -18.92
C THR A 14 -21.10 -28.50 -19.10
N ASP A 15 -21.73 -27.56 -19.79
CA ASP A 15 -21.24 -26.17 -19.95
C ASP A 15 -22.42 -25.28 -20.41
N SER A 16 -22.18 -23.98 -20.62
CA SER A 16 -23.14 -23.11 -21.30
C SER A 16 -23.47 -23.61 -22.72
N PRO A 17 -24.71 -23.42 -23.20
CA PRO A 17 -25.08 -23.75 -24.57
C PRO A 17 -24.15 -23.05 -25.59
N ASN A 18 -23.86 -23.74 -26.69
CA ASN A 18 -22.94 -23.31 -27.76
C ASN A 18 -21.44 -23.29 -27.41
N THR A 19 -21.03 -23.70 -26.21
CA THR A 19 -19.61 -23.95 -25.92
C THR A 19 -19.06 -25.03 -26.84
N VAL A 20 -17.90 -24.78 -27.44
CA VAL A 20 -17.20 -25.75 -28.29
C VAL A 20 -16.23 -26.54 -27.43
N ILE A 21 -16.42 -27.85 -27.37
CA ILE A 21 -15.50 -28.77 -26.69
C ILE A 21 -14.69 -29.51 -27.74
N ASN A 22 -13.39 -29.59 -27.49
CA ASN A 22 -12.43 -30.33 -28.29
C ASN A 22 -11.67 -31.31 -27.39
N ILE A 23 -11.71 -32.59 -27.70
CA ILE A 23 -11.03 -33.63 -26.93
C ILE A 23 -10.00 -34.28 -27.84
N LYS A 24 -8.74 -34.24 -27.44
CA LYS A 24 -7.62 -34.73 -28.27
C LYS A 24 -6.71 -35.68 -27.51
N ASN A 25 -6.40 -36.81 -28.14
CA ASN A 25 -5.28 -37.67 -27.75
C ASN A 25 -3.98 -37.04 -28.31
N VAL A 26 -3.34 -36.20 -27.51
CA VAL A 26 -2.26 -35.29 -27.98
C VAL A 26 -0.98 -36.03 -28.38
N GLU A 27 -0.69 -37.15 -27.74
CA GLU A 27 0.56 -37.87 -27.97
C GLU A 27 0.41 -39.04 -28.97
N GLN A 28 -0.82 -39.39 -29.38
CA GLN A 28 -1.11 -40.59 -30.19
C GLN A 28 -0.49 -41.88 -29.62
N THR A 29 -0.16 -41.89 -28.33
CA THR A 29 0.59 -42.95 -27.65
C THR A 29 -0.27 -44.17 -27.29
N SER A 30 -1.60 -44.09 -27.51
CA SER A 30 -2.54 -45.16 -27.20
C SER A 30 -3.65 -45.27 -28.26
N ASN A 31 -4.24 -46.47 -28.37
CA ASN A 31 -5.42 -46.74 -29.20
C ASN A 31 -6.74 -46.32 -28.54
N CYS A 32 -6.69 -45.51 -27.47
CA CYS A 32 -7.88 -44.99 -26.83
C CYS A 32 -8.66 -44.09 -27.79
N THR A 33 -9.97 -44.28 -27.85
CA THR A 33 -10.91 -43.45 -28.61
C THR A 33 -11.94 -42.85 -27.67
N VAL A 34 -12.38 -41.65 -28.01
CA VAL A 34 -13.50 -40.95 -27.38
C VAL A 34 -14.72 -41.06 -28.28
N CYS A 35 -15.83 -41.50 -27.72
CA CYS A 35 -17.09 -41.76 -28.41
C CYS A 35 -18.16 -40.76 -27.95
N THR A 36 -18.85 -40.16 -28.90
CA THR A 36 -20.03 -39.32 -28.62
C THR A 36 -21.21 -39.75 -29.48
N ASN A 37 -22.42 -39.46 -29.03
CA ASN A 37 -23.63 -39.66 -29.80
C ASN A 37 -23.76 -38.72 -31.03
N ILE A 38 -22.88 -37.71 -31.15
CA ILE A 38 -22.90 -36.72 -32.25
C ILE A 38 -21.89 -37.07 -33.35
N SER A 39 -20.69 -37.50 -32.97
CA SER A 39 -19.55 -37.63 -33.89
C SER A 39 -18.98 -39.05 -34.01
N GLY A 40 -19.53 -40.03 -33.29
CA GLY A 40 -19.00 -41.39 -33.26
C GLY A 40 -17.71 -41.48 -32.43
N CYS A 41 -16.93 -42.55 -32.65
CA CYS A 41 -15.69 -42.83 -31.91
C CYS A 41 -14.45 -42.40 -32.71
N SER A 42 -13.58 -41.58 -32.11
CA SER A 42 -12.37 -41.07 -32.75
C SER A 42 -11.27 -40.81 -31.73
N SER A 43 -10.01 -40.66 -32.17
CA SER A 43 -8.89 -40.19 -31.32
C SER A 43 -8.93 -38.67 -31.07
N GLU A 44 -9.70 -37.94 -31.88
CA GLU A 44 -9.98 -36.51 -31.74
C GLU A 44 -11.44 -36.24 -32.10
N THR A 45 -12.15 -35.46 -31.27
CA THR A 45 -13.53 -35.05 -31.51
C THR A 45 -13.75 -33.60 -31.13
N SER A 46 -14.58 -32.90 -31.91
CA SER A 46 -14.98 -31.52 -31.66
C SER A 46 -16.48 -31.38 -31.87
N PHE A 47 -17.18 -30.79 -30.90
CA PHE A 47 -18.63 -30.62 -30.95
C PHE A 47 -19.09 -29.38 -30.19
N LYS A 48 -20.27 -28.87 -30.55
CA LYS A 48 -20.96 -27.80 -29.82
C LYS A 48 -21.90 -28.39 -28.78
N LEU A 49 -21.83 -27.91 -27.55
CA LEU A 49 -22.68 -28.37 -26.47
C LEU A 49 -24.11 -27.81 -26.58
N PRO A 50 -25.15 -28.66 -26.50
CA PRO A 50 -26.53 -28.22 -26.35
C PRO A 50 -26.83 -27.75 -24.91
N ALA A 51 -26.38 -28.50 -23.89
CA ALA A 51 -26.35 -28.14 -22.46
C ALA A 51 -25.53 -29.17 -21.66
N SER A 52 -25.69 -30.45 -22.02
CA SER A 52 -24.89 -31.57 -21.53
C SER A 52 -24.74 -32.64 -22.62
N ILE A 53 -23.70 -33.47 -22.51
CA ILE A 53 -23.48 -34.61 -23.41
C ILE A 53 -22.76 -35.74 -22.68
N SER A 54 -23.15 -36.99 -22.96
CA SER A 54 -22.39 -38.18 -22.56
C SER A 54 -21.24 -38.43 -23.52
N VAL A 55 -20.07 -38.66 -22.95
CA VAL A 55 -18.83 -38.98 -23.65
C VAL A 55 -18.30 -40.29 -23.09
N ASP A 56 -18.09 -41.29 -23.95
CA ASP A 56 -17.55 -42.59 -23.55
C ASP A 56 -16.09 -42.71 -23.97
N PHE A 57 -15.24 -43.18 -23.05
CA PHE A 57 -13.83 -43.47 -23.34
C PHE A 57 -13.59 -44.96 -23.34
N THR A 58 -12.78 -45.46 -24.29
CA THR A 58 -12.50 -46.90 -24.42
C THR A 58 -11.42 -47.43 -23.48
N CYS A 59 -10.82 -46.59 -22.63
CA CYS A 59 -9.71 -46.99 -21.75
C CYS A 59 -9.89 -46.57 -20.29
N LEU A 60 -9.11 -47.21 -19.41
CA LEU A 60 -9.32 -47.19 -17.95
C LEU A 60 -8.76 -45.94 -17.24
N GLN A 61 -8.09 -45.02 -17.95
CA GLN A 61 -7.54 -43.76 -17.42
C GLN A 61 -7.49 -42.66 -18.50
N PRO A 62 -8.65 -42.19 -19.01
CA PRO A 62 -8.70 -41.22 -20.10
C PRO A 62 -8.02 -39.88 -19.75
N GLN A 63 -7.96 -39.51 -18.48
CA GLN A 63 -7.31 -38.29 -17.99
C GLN A 63 -5.79 -38.22 -18.25
N MET A 64 -5.15 -39.38 -18.44
CA MET A 64 -3.72 -39.48 -18.76
C MET A 64 -3.44 -39.43 -20.27
N VAL A 65 -4.48 -39.58 -21.10
CA VAL A 65 -4.35 -39.73 -22.57
C VAL A 65 -4.90 -38.51 -23.30
N PHE A 66 -6.02 -37.97 -22.83
CA PHE A 66 -6.73 -36.90 -23.51
C PHE A 66 -6.53 -35.54 -22.84
N THR A 67 -6.45 -34.49 -23.66
CA THR A 67 -6.60 -33.10 -23.20
C THR A 67 -7.92 -32.53 -23.69
N VAL A 68 -8.54 -31.68 -22.89
CA VAL A 68 -9.82 -31.05 -23.20
C VAL A 68 -9.62 -29.55 -23.45
N GLU A 69 -10.01 -29.04 -24.60
CA GLU A 69 -10.10 -27.60 -24.86
C GLU A 69 -11.57 -27.17 -24.84
N ILE A 70 -11.87 -26.15 -24.04
CA ILE A 70 -13.21 -25.59 -23.86
C ILE A 70 -13.19 -24.18 -24.41
N SER A 71 -13.88 -23.94 -25.52
CA SER A 71 -13.85 -22.64 -26.21
C SER A 71 -15.22 -21.96 -26.19
N ARG A 72 -15.25 -20.72 -25.69
CA ARG A 72 -16.43 -19.86 -25.61
C ARG A 72 -16.25 -18.60 -26.43
N GLU A 73 -17.34 -18.10 -27.00
CA GLU A 73 -17.37 -16.83 -27.70
C GLU A 73 -17.94 -15.75 -26.77
N ILE A 74 -17.22 -14.63 -26.65
CA ILE A 74 -17.64 -13.46 -25.89
C ILE A 74 -17.83 -12.30 -26.87
N VAL A 75 -19.03 -11.73 -26.87
CA VAL A 75 -19.36 -10.58 -27.71
C VAL A 75 -19.46 -9.34 -26.84
N CYS A 76 -18.64 -8.35 -27.13
CA CYS A 76 -18.62 -7.06 -26.44
C CYS A 76 -19.28 -5.98 -27.30
N THR A 77 -20.17 -5.23 -26.66
CA THR A 77 -20.80 -4.00 -27.14
C THR A 77 -20.10 -2.79 -26.52
N ASP A 78 -20.43 -1.57 -26.93
CA ASP A 78 -19.81 -0.35 -26.39
C ASP A 78 -19.95 -0.18 -24.86
N LEU A 79 -20.94 -0.85 -24.25
CA LEU A 79 -21.27 -0.70 -22.82
C LEU A 79 -20.95 -1.93 -21.97
N SER A 80 -20.90 -3.13 -22.55
CA SER A 80 -20.70 -4.38 -21.80
C SER A 80 -20.29 -5.56 -22.68
N CYS A 81 -19.66 -6.55 -22.05
CA CYS A 81 -19.39 -7.86 -22.65
C CYS A 81 -20.44 -8.88 -22.17
N GLN A 82 -21.08 -9.56 -23.11
CA GLN A 82 -22.00 -10.66 -22.82
C GLN A 82 -21.24 -11.99 -22.94
N GLY A 83 -21.32 -12.84 -21.91
CA GLY A 83 -20.77 -14.20 -21.98
C GLY A 83 -20.09 -14.73 -20.70
N GLY A 84 -19.70 -13.86 -19.77
CA GLY A 84 -19.00 -14.24 -18.52
C GLY A 84 -17.66 -14.95 -18.75
N VAL A 85 -16.64 -14.66 -17.93
CA VAL A 85 -15.35 -15.37 -18.02
C VAL A 85 -15.34 -16.64 -17.16
N VAL A 86 -16.29 -16.75 -16.22
CA VAL A 86 -16.42 -17.85 -15.27
C VAL A 86 -16.89 -19.12 -15.99
N PRO A 87 -16.10 -20.20 -16.02
CA PRO A 87 -16.58 -21.48 -16.49
C PRO A 87 -17.70 -21.97 -15.60
N SER A 88 -18.71 -22.61 -16.19
CA SER A 88 -19.75 -23.27 -15.42
C SER A 88 -19.12 -24.51 -14.80
N ASP A 89 -19.38 -24.73 -13.51
CA ASP A 89 -18.90 -25.89 -12.74
C ASP A 89 -19.43 -27.19 -13.36
N SER A 90 -18.73 -27.74 -14.34
CA SER A 90 -18.84 -29.16 -14.67
C SER A 90 -17.89 -29.93 -13.77
N SER A 91 -18.45 -30.93 -13.10
CA SER A 91 -17.77 -31.76 -12.10
C SER A 91 -16.69 -32.69 -12.67
N ILE A 92 -16.47 -32.72 -13.99
CA ILE A 92 -15.59 -33.71 -14.64
C ILE A 92 -14.40 -33.09 -15.40
N TYR A 93 -14.43 -31.80 -15.73
CA TYR A 93 -13.23 -31.10 -16.21
C TYR A 93 -12.03 -31.12 -15.25
N PRO A 94 -12.20 -31.19 -13.91
CA PRO A 94 -11.09 -31.19 -12.97
C PRO A 94 -10.03 -32.23 -13.28
N GLU A 95 -10.38 -33.46 -13.67
CA GLU A 95 -9.41 -34.55 -13.82
C GLU A 95 -8.51 -34.44 -15.06
N PHE A 96 -8.95 -33.76 -16.11
CA PHE A 96 -8.21 -33.64 -17.36
C PHE A 96 -7.28 -32.42 -17.38
N ASN A 97 -6.16 -32.54 -18.08
CA ASN A 97 -5.43 -31.38 -18.57
C ASN A 97 -6.34 -30.57 -19.49
N ARG A 98 -6.63 -29.33 -19.11
CA ARG A 98 -7.66 -28.51 -19.77
C ARG A 98 -7.14 -27.16 -20.23
N THR A 99 -7.65 -26.72 -21.37
CA THR A 99 -7.39 -25.38 -21.90
C THR A 99 -8.72 -24.65 -22.09
N PHE A 100 -8.93 -23.58 -21.34
CA PHE A 100 -10.07 -22.69 -21.55
C PHE A 100 -9.69 -21.62 -22.56
N ASN A 101 -10.50 -21.44 -23.59
CA ASN A 101 -10.35 -20.40 -24.60
C ASN A 101 -11.54 -19.47 -24.57
N TRP A 102 -11.29 -18.18 -24.51
CA TRP A 102 -12.32 -17.15 -24.67
C TRP A 102 -12.00 -16.33 -25.92
N ASP A 103 -12.81 -16.54 -26.97
CA ASP A 103 -12.76 -15.80 -28.22
C ASP A 103 -13.58 -14.52 -28.08
N VAL A 104 -12.90 -13.40 -27.87
CA VAL A 104 -13.52 -12.10 -27.64
C VAL A 104 -13.66 -11.35 -28.95
N LYS A 105 -14.85 -10.81 -29.21
CA LYS A 105 -15.15 -9.96 -30.37
C LYS A 105 -15.84 -8.69 -29.92
N ALA A 106 -15.24 -7.54 -30.21
CA ALA A 106 -15.87 -6.24 -30.04
C ALA A 106 -16.65 -5.86 -31.31
N GLN A 107 -17.86 -5.35 -31.16
CA GLN A 107 -18.60 -4.72 -32.26
C GLN A 107 -17.90 -3.41 -32.63
N SER A 108 -17.43 -3.29 -33.87
CA SER A 108 -16.84 -2.05 -34.38
C SER A 108 -17.37 -1.78 -35.78
N GLY A 109 -17.75 -0.53 -36.05
CA GLY A 109 -18.18 -0.05 -37.37
C GLY A 109 -17.04 0.14 -38.37
N LYS A 110 -15.78 -0.10 -37.98
CA LYS A 110 -14.61 0.01 -38.85
C LYS A 110 -14.18 -1.36 -39.35
N ALA A 111 -14.02 -1.49 -40.67
CA ALA A 111 -13.46 -2.70 -41.28
C ALA A 111 -11.97 -2.83 -40.87
N PHE A 112 -11.65 -3.84 -40.08
CA PHE A 112 -10.26 -4.20 -39.74
C PHE A 112 -9.82 -5.36 -40.62
N GLN A 113 -8.96 -5.07 -41.61
CA GLN A 113 -8.37 -6.09 -42.47
C GLN A 113 -7.00 -6.49 -41.93
N ARG A 114 -6.98 -7.55 -41.12
CA ARG A 114 -5.74 -8.26 -40.81
C ARG A 114 -5.93 -9.75 -40.93
N SER A 115 -4.97 -10.40 -41.57
CA SER A 115 -4.91 -11.84 -41.79
C SER A 115 -3.91 -12.46 -40.81
N GLY A 116 -4.31 -13.54 -40.14
CA GLY A 116 -3.45 -14.36 -39.29
C GLY A 116 -3.57 -14.10 -37.78
N ARG A 117 -3.30 -15.14 -37.00
CA ARG A 117 -3.23 -15.09 -35.53
C ARG A 117 -1.86 -14.60 -35.09
N VAL A 118 -1.84 -13.79 -34.03
CA VAL A 118 -0.59 -13.31 -33.42
C VAL A 118 -0.65 -13.48 -31.92
N THR A 119 0.37 -14.15 -31.40
CA THR A 119 0.53 -14.37 -29.97
C THR A 119 1.11 -13.10 -29.34
N ILE A 120 0.35 -12.43 -28.47
CA ILE A 120 0.84 -11.25 -27.73
C ILE A 120 1.88 -11.64 -26.69
N GLY A 121 1.64 -12.76 -26.00
CA GLY A 121 2.54 -13.30 -24.99
C GLY A 121 1.90 -14.46 -24.24
N THR A 122 2.66 -15.06 -23.35
CA THR A 122 2.20 -16.06 -22.37
C THR A 122 2.63 -15.58 -21.00
N PHE A 123 1.68 -15.50 -20.07
CA PHE A 123 1.87 -14.86 -18.78
C PHE A 123 1.45 -15.80 -17.65
N CYS A 124 2.11 -15.68 -16.51
CA CYS A 124 1.80 -16.45 -15.30
C CYS A 124 1.03 -15.59 -14.29
N LYS A 125 0.33 -16.24 -13.35
CA LYS A 125 -0.33 -15.57 -12.22
C LYS A 125 0.72 -14.85 -11.35
N ASP A 126 0.28 -13.82 -10.64
CA ASP A 126 1.09 -13.01 -9.71
C ASP A 126 2.26 -12.24 -10.38
N GLY A 127 2.17 -12.03 -11.69
CA GLY A 127 3.08 -11.19 -12.45
C GLY A 127 2.77 -9.69 -12.35
N LEU A 128 3.61 -8.88 -13.01
CA LEU A 128 3.51 -7.41 -13.03
C LEU A 128 2.49 -6.86 -14.06
N ILE A 129 1.95 -7.72 -14.93
CA ILE A 129 0.98 -7.32 -15.95
C ILE A 129 -0.41 -7.20 -15.30
N ARG A 130 -1.02 -6.02 -15.44
CA ARG A 130 -2.35 -5.73 -14.88
C ARG A 130 -3.47 -5.88 -15.89
N SER A 131 -3.21 -5.55 -17.15
CA SER A 131 -4.18 -5.75 -18.22
C SER A 131 -3.51 -5.84 -19.58
N VAL A 132 -4.17 -6.52 -20.51
CA VAL A 132 -3.79 -6.58 -21.92
C VAL A 132 -5.01 -6.12 -22.72
N ARG A 133 -4.89 -4.97 -23.38
CA ARG A 133 -5.94 -4.43 -24.24
C ARG A 133 -5.67 -4.87 -25.68
N LEU A 134 -6.69 -5.41 -26.32
CA LEU A 134 -6.62 -5.93 -27.68
C LEU A 134 -7.54 -5.12 -28.59
N LEU A 135 -7.16 -4.97 -29.86
CA LEU A 135 -7.99 -4.31 -30.85
C LEU A 135 -8.95 -5.31 -31.51
N TYR A 136 -10.25 -5.00 -31.51
CA TYR A 136 -11.34 -5.68 -32.25
C TYR A 136 -11.62 -7.15 -31.88
N LYS A 137 -10.65 -8.05 -32.06
CA LYS A 137 -10.79 -9.48 -31.80
C LYS A 137 -9.56 -10.03 -31.08
N GLY A 138 -9.80 -10.92 -30.11
CA GLY A 138 -8.75 -11.54 -29.32
C GLY A 138 -9.12 -12.96 -28.92
N ARG A 139 -8.11 -13.75 -28.57
CA ARG A 139 -8.30 -15.04 -27.91
C ARG A 139 -7.46 -15.06 -26.65
N LEU A 140 -8.11 -15.26 -25.51
CA LEU A 140 -7.45 -15.58 -24.24
C LEU A 140 -7.45 -17.08 -24.06
N SER A 141 -6.33 -17.66 -23.61
CA SER A 141 -6.20 -19.09 -23.35
C SER A 141 -5.60 -19.32 -21.96
N LEU A 142 -6.26 -20.14 -21.15
CA LEU A 142 -5.79 -20.58 -19.84
C LEU A 142 -5.56 -22.09 -19.86
N LYS A 143 -4.31 -22.52 -19.70
CA LYS A 143 -3.94 -23.92 -19.56
C LYS A 143 -3.89 -24.28 -18.08
N LEU A 144 -4.65 -25.30 -17.68
CA LEU A 144 -4.67 -25.84 -16.31
C LEU A 144 -4.34 -27.33 -16.36
N PRO A 145 -3.39 -27.80 -15.53
CA PRO A 145 -3.18 -29.23 -15.32
C PRO A 145 -4.44 -29.91 -14.76
N GLY A 146 -4.52 -31.22 -14.95
CA GLY A 146 -5.45 -32.07 -14.22
C GLY A 146 -5.35 -31.82 -12.72
N GLN A 147 -6.50 -31.82 -12.07
CA GLN A 147 -6.79 -31.63 -10.65
C GLN A 147 -6.44 -30.25 -10.08
N ALA A 148 -5.79 -29.37 -10.84
CA ALA A 148 -5.55 -28.00 -10.41
C ALA A 148 -6.90 -27.29 -10.21
N PRO A 149 -7.17 -26.66 -9.06
CA PRO A 149 -8.40 -25.91 -8.86
C PRO A 149 -8.44 -24.73 -9.82
N MET A 150 -9.62 -24.46 -10.39
CA MET A 150 -9.82 -23.23 -11.15
C MET A 150 -10.20 -22.11 -10.20
N ASP A 151 -9.52 -20.98 -10.30
CA ASP A 151 -9.91 -19.75 -9.62
C ASP A 151 -10.88 -18.96 -10.52
N PRO A 152 -12.18 -18.89 -10.18
CA PRO A 152 -13.17 -18.21 -11.01
C PRO A 152 -12.97 -16.69 -11.06
N SER A 153 -12.11 -16.12 -10.19
CA SER A 153 -11.76 -14.70 -10.19
C SER A 153 -10.52 -14.36 -11.01
N ALA A 154 -9.95 -15.33 -11.73
CA ALA A 154 -8.65 -15.16 -12.38
C ALA A 154 -8.61 -14.10 -13.49
N PHE A 155 -9.74 -13.79 -14.14
CA PHE A 155 -9.79 -12.84 -15.27
C PHE A 155 -11.12 -12.10 -15.33
N ASP A 156 -11.04 -10.81 -15.66
CA ASP A 156 -12.17 -9.97 -16.03
C ASP A 156 -11.94 -9.39 -17.43
N ILE A 157 -13.03 -9.19 -18.19
CA ILE A 157 -13.01 -8.65 -19.54
C ILE A 157 -13.92 -7.42 -19.56
N THR A 158 -13.32 -6.28 -19.83
CA THR A 158 -13.99 -4.99 -19.89
C THR A 158 -13.70 -4.28 -21.22
N VAL A 159 -14.60 -3.37 -21.60
CA VAL A 159 -14.44 -2.56 -22.80
C VAL A 159 -13.65 -1.30 -22.44
N GLY A 160 -12.52 -1.11 -23.11
CA GLY A 160 -11.63 0.03 -22.91
C GLY A 160 -11.63 0.99 -24.11
N PRO A 161 -10.89 2.10 -24.01
CA PRO A 161 -10.74 3.04 -25.12
C PRO A 161 -10.02 2.40 -26.32
N ASP A 162 -10.28 2.93 -27.50
CA ASP A 162 -9.61 2.52 -28.74
C ASP A 162 -8.08 2.66 -28.63
N ILE A 163 -7.38 1.66 -29.18
CA ILE A 163 -5.93 1.67 -29.33
C ILE A 163 -5.56 1.74 -30.82
N LYS A 164 -4.38 2.30 -31.12
CA LYS A 164 -3.91 2.49 -32.51
C LYS A 164 -3.25 1.25 -33.11
N GLY A 165 -2.86 0.28 -32.30
CA GLY A 165 -2.10 -0.91 -32.71
C GLY A 165 -2.74 -2.22 -32.28
N LEU A 166 -2.02 -3.30 -32.49
CA LEU A 166 -2.40 -4.67 -32.11
C LEU A 166 -2.84 -4.79 -30.64
N ALA A 167 -2.00 -4.31 -29.72
CA ALA A 167 -2.21 -4.48 -28.30
C ALA A 167 -1.54 -3.38 -27.47
N GLU A 168 -2.13 -3.10 -26.31
CA GLU A 168 -1.53 -2.31 -25.25
C GLU A 168 -1.46 -3.13 -23.96
N VAL A 169 -0.24 -3.37 -23.45
CA VAL A 169 -0.01 -4.15 -22.22
C VAL A 169 0.31 -3.21 -21.07
N ALA A 170 -0.51 -3.22 -20.02
CA ALA A 170 -0.29 -2.41 -18.83
C ALA A 170 0.51 -3.20 -17.78
N VAL A 171 1.61 -2.61 -17.32
CA VAL A 171 2.54 -3.18 -16.34
C VAL A 171 2.61 -2.25 -15.14
N GLN A 172 2.49 -2.80 -13.93
CA GLN A 172 2.56 -2.03 -12.69
C GLN A 172 3.63 -2.61 -11.78
N PHE A 173 4.64 -1.80 -11.46
CA PHE A 173 5.71 -2.21 -10.56
C PHE A 173 5.29 -2.01 -9.09
N PRO A 174 5.64 -2.94 -8.19
CA PRO A 174 5.49 -2.75 -6.75
C PRO A 174 6.50 -1.72 -6.24
N LEU A 175 6.28 -1.23 -5.02
CA LEU A 175 7.28 -0.44 -4.30
C LEU A 175 8.55 -1.27 -4.07
N GLY A 176 9.71 -0.62 -4.18
CA GLY A 176 11.02 -1.25 -4.06
C GLY A 176 11.66 -1.57 -5.41
N SER A 177 12.67 -2.43 -5.38
CA SER A 177 13.39 -2.85 -6.58
C SER A 177 12.70 -4.04 -7.23
N SER A 178 12.40 -3.95 -8.52
CA SER A 178 11.77 -5.00 -9.29
C SER A 178 12.14 -4.90 -10.78
N ASN A 179 11.93 -5.98 -11.52
CA ASN A 179 12.16 -5.99 -12.97
C ASN A 179 11.12 -6.85 -13.68
N VAL A 180 10.99 -6.64 -14.98
CA VAL A 180 10.21 -7.49 -15.87
C VAL A 180 10.96 -7.67 -17.18
N THR A 181 10.91 -8.88 -17.74
CA THR A 181 11.38 -9.15 -19.11
C THR A 181 10.16 -9.40 -19.99
N LEU A 182 10.12 -8.75 -21.14
CA LEU A 182 9.01 -8.76 -22.08
C LEU A 182 9.51 -9.01 -23.50
N PHE A 183 8.62 -9.57 -24.31
CA PHE A 183 8.89 -9.90 -25.70
C PHE A 183 7.95 -9.16 -26.63
N SER A 184 8.40 -8.86 -27.84
CA SER A 184 7.55 -8.41 -28.93
C SER A 184 6.48 -9.46 -29.27
N PRO A 185 5.33 -9.06 -29.83
CA PRO A 185 4.33 -10.03 -30.30
C PRO A 185 4.94 -11.03 -31.29
N ASN A 186 4.52 -12.30 -31.18
CA ASN A 186 4.99 -13.42 -31.99
C ASN A 186 6.51 -13.68 -31.91
N PHE A 187 7.16 -13.29 -30.81
CA PHE A 187 8.57 -13.59 -30.59
C PHE A 187 8.84 -15.12 -30.49
N PRO A 188 9.96 -15.63 -31.04
CA PRO A 188 10.95 -14.93 -31.87
C PRO A 188 10.61 -14.94 -33.37
N LEU A 189 9.46 -15.51 -33.76
CA LEU A 189 9.06 -15.77 -35.15
C LEU A 189 8.90 -14.51 -36.00
N GLY A 190 8.51 -13.39 -35.37
CA GLY A 190 8.50 -12.08 -36.02
C GLY A 190 7.19 -11.33 -35.84
N PHE A 191 7.33 -10.07 -35.45
CA PHE A 191 6.25 -9.12 -35.24
C PHE A 191 5.63 -8.70 -36.59
N PRO A 192 4.29 -8.69 -36.73
CA PRO A 192 3.56 -8.23 -37.92
C PRO A 192 4.05 -6.97 -38.61
N SER A 193 4.02 -7.01 -39.94
CA SER A 193 4.29 -5.89 -40.86
C SER A 193 3.34 -4.71 -40.63
N ASN A 194 3.86 -3.48 -40.64
CA ASN A 194 3.11 -2.23 -40.56
C ASN A 194 2.11 -2.17 -39.38
N ASP A 195 2.50 -2.72 -38.23
CA ASP A 195 1.72 -2.73 -37.00
C ASP A 195 2.55 -2.16 -35.83
N LEU A 196 1.90 -1.88 -34.69
CA LEU A 196 2.56 -1.44 -33.48
C LEU A 196 2.00 -2.12 -32.23
N ALA A 197 2.86 -2.30 -31.23
CA ALA A 197 2.48 -2.80 -29.92
C ALA A 197 3.01 -1.84 -28.85
N THR A 198 2.18 -1.58 -27.84
CA THR A 198 2.48 -0.61 -26.79
C THR A 198 2.52 -1.30 -25.44
N TRP A 199 3.47 -0.91 -24.60
CA TRP A 199 3.53 -1.26 -23.18
C TRP A 199 3.43 0.02 -22.37
N SER A 200 2.53 0.04 -21.38
CA SER A 200 2.32 1.17 -20.47
C SER A 200 2.81 0.78 -19.08
N PHE A 201 3.85 1.45 -18.60
CA PHE A 201 4.50 1.16 -17.33
C PHE A 201 4.11 2.19 -16.26
N SER A 202 3.58 1.71 -15.14
CA SER A 202 3.38 2.51 -13.94
C SER A 202 4.55 2.33 -12.98
N VAL A 203 5.28 3.42 -12.72
CA VAL A 203 6.51 3.47 -11.93
C VAL A 203 6.19 4.14 -10.59
N PRO A 204 6.47 3.49 -9.45
CA PRO A 204 6.15 4.07 -8.15
C PRO A 204 6.87 5.41 -7.90
N PRO A 205 6.28 6.29 -7.06
CA PRO A 205 6.93 7.54 -6.67
C PRO A 205 8.33 7.33 -6.10
N LYS A 206 9.23 8.28 -6.36
CA LYS A 206 10.64 8.25 -5.91
C LYS A 206 11.47 7.07 -6.45
N HIS A 207 11.02 6.38 -7.49
CA HIS A 207 11.80 5.35 -8.19
C HIS A 207 12.31 5.85 -9.54
N ASN A 208 13.40 5.26 -10.00
CA ASN A 208 13.89 5.40 -11.36
C ASN A 208 13.59 4.11 -12.13
N PHE A 209 13.33 4.23 -13.43
CA PHE A 209 13.27 3.11 -14.35
C PHE A 209 14.43 3.14 -15.35
N THR A 210 14.80 1.97 -15.83
CA THR A 210 15.77 1.76 -16.91
C THR A 210 15.26 0.70 -17.86
N VAL A 211 15.36 0.95 -19.16
CA VAL A 211 15.01 0.03 -20.23
C VAL A 211 16.29 -0.51 -20.85
N VAL A 212 16.35 -1.83 -21.06
CA VAL A 212 17.51 -2.51 -21.67
C VAL A 212 17.01 -3.49 -22.72
N PHE A 213 17.63 -3.49 -23.91
CA PHE A 213 17.37 -4.50 -24.93
C PHE A 213 18.34 -5.67 -24.73
N LEU A 214 17.78 -6.85 -24.51
CA LEU A 214 18.53 -8.09 -24.29
C LEU A 214 18.86 -8.78 -25.62
N GLY A 215 18.02 -8.59 -26.64
CA GLY A 215 18.27 -9.07 -28.00
C GLY A 215 17.21 -8.57 -28.96
N SER A 216 17.60 -8.30 -30.21
CA SER A 216 16.70 -7.83 -31.24
C SER A 216 17.05 -8.40 -32.61
N THR A 217 16.06 -8.50 -33.49
CA THR A 217 16.24 -8.82 -34.91
C THR A 217 15.49 -7.78 -35.72
N ALA A 218 16.18 -7.06 -36.60
CA ALA A 218 15.57 -6.08 -37.48
C ALA A 218 15.19 -6.74 -38.82
N PRO A 219 14.00 -6.45 -39.37
CA PRO A 219 13.62 -6.92 -40.69
C PRO A 219 14.21 -6.03 -41.81
N GLN A 220 14.15 -6.53 -43.04
CA GLN A 220 14.44 -5.72 -44.23
C GLN A 220 13.20 -4.90 -44.61
N CYS A 221 13.19 -3.63 -44.26
CA CYS A 221 12.07 -2.72 -44.50
C CYS A 221 12.00 -2.27 -45.97
N GLN A 222 10.80 -2.29 -46.54
CA GLN A 222 10.52 -1.70 -47.86
C GLN A 222 10.07 -0.25 -47.78
N LYS A 223 9.20 0.02 -46.80
CA LYS A 223 8.70 1.36 -46.49
C LYS A 223 8.65 1.55 -44.99
N LYS A 224 8.85 2.81 -44.57
CA LYS A 224 9.03 3.20 -43.17
C LYS A 224 10.25 2.51 -42.54
N SER A 225 10.55 2.88 -41.31
CA SER A 225 11.61 2.27 -40.50
C SER A 225 11.00 1.64 -39.25
N VAL A 226 11.72 0.68 -38.67
CA VAL A 226 11.40 0.22 -37.32
C VAL A 226 11.74 1.34 -36.34
N GLU A 227 10.80 1.64 -35.45
CA GLU A 227 10.94 2.67 -34.44
C GLU A 227 10.52 2.16 -33.07
N VAL A 228 11.18 2.67 -32.04
CA VAL A 228 10.79 2.53 -30.64
C VAL A 228 10.45 3.92 -30.10
N GLN A 229 9.18 4.12 -29.82
CA GLN A 229 8.63 5.41 -29.39
C GLN A 229 8.35 5.39 -27.89
N TYR A 230 8.91 6.36 -27.17
CA TYR A 230 8.73 6.57 -25.75
C TYR A 230 7.91 7.83 -25.50
N SER A 231 6.88 7.73 -24.65
CA SER A 231 6.04 8.86 -24.26
C SER A 231 5.72 8.83 -22.76
N GLY A 232 5.75 9.96 -22.07
CA GLY A 232 5.47 10.10 -20.64
C GLY A 232 5.57 11.56 -20.19
N GLN A 233 5.36 11.83 -18.89
CA GLN A 233 5.22 13.20 -18.36
C GLN A 233 6.43 14.12 -18.65
N ASN A 234 7.63 13.55 -18.78
CA ASN A 234 8.87 14.24 -19.19
C ASN A 234 9.69 13.38 -20.16
N LEU A 235 9.03 12.55 -20.95
CA LEU A 235 9.66 11.62 -21.88
C LEU A 235 8.94 11.69 -23.22
N GLY A 236 9.65 12.07 -24.27
CA GLY A 236 9.14 12.13 -25.63
C GLY A 236 10.29 11.91 -26.59
N LEU A 237 10.51 10.66 -27.01
CA LEU A 237 11.65 10.29 -27.83
C LEU A 237 11.26 9.15 -28.78
N SER A 238 11.63 9.26 -30.05
CA SER A 238 11.62 8.13 -30.98
C SER A 238 13.07 7.71 -31.23
N THR A 239 13.32 6.40 -31.17
CA THR A 239 14.65 5.81 -31.31
C THR A 239 14.61 4.62 -32.26
N SER A 240 15.77 4.23 -32.79
CA SER A 240 15.96 2.95 -33.45
C SER A 240 16.25 1.82 -32.44
N LEU A 241 16.28 0.58 -32.92
CA LEU A 241 16.64 -0.59 -32.10
C LEU A 241 18.09 -0.56 -31.59
N SER A 242 18.97 0.24 -32.21
CA SER A 242 20.41 0.30 -31.88
C SER A 242 20.78 1.51 -31.02
N ASP A 243 19.88 2.48 -30.88
CA ASP A 243 20.15 3.68 -30.11
C ASP A 243 20.14 3.40 -28.60
N PRO A 244 20.77 4.26 -27.78
CA PRO A 244 20.71 4.15 -26.33
C PRO A 244 19.28 4.27 -25.80
N GLN A 245 18.88 3.31 -24.96
CA GLN A 245 17.55 3.26 -24.37
C GLN A 245 17.46 4.11 -23.08
N PRO A 246 16.27 4.60 -22.70
CA PRO A 246 16.10 5.42 -21.50
C PRO A 246 16.60 4.72 -20.23
N ALA A 247 17.53 5.38 -19.53
CA ALA A 247 18.11 4.89 -18.28
C ALA A 247 17.98 5.94 -17.17
N LEU A 248 17.69 5.46 -15.95
CA LEU A 248 17.54 6.28 -14.74
C LEU A 248 16.54 7.44 -14.90
N ARG A 249 15.40 7.17 -15.54
CA ARG A 249 14.32 8.14 -15.78
C ARG A 249 13.19 7.95 -14.76
N GLN A 250 12.31 8.94 -14.63
CA GLN A 250 11.26 8.98 -13.62
C GLN A 250 9.87 9.11 -14.25
N GLY A 251 8.87 8.68 -13.50
CA GLY A 251 7.46 8.79 -13.86
C GLY A 251 6.98 7.66 -14.76
N ASP A 252 5.66 7.58 -14.87
CA ASP A 252 4.99 6.64 -15.75
C ASP A 252 5.33 6.93 -17.21
N PHE A 253 5.47 5.86 -17.99
CA PHE A 253 5.83 5.97 -19.40
C PHE A 253 5.21 4.86 -20.24
N LYS A 254 5.07 5.13 -21.53
CA LYS A 254 4.71 4.15 -22.56
C LYS A 254 5.89 3.93 -23.48
N MET A 255 6.06 2.69 -23.91
CA MET A 255 6.98 2.28 -24.97
C MET A 255 6.16 1.65 -26.08
N SER A 256 6.32 2.09 -27.32
CA SER A 256 5.67 1.51 -28.49
C SER A 256 6.71 1.03 -29.48
N LEU A 257 6.65 -0.24 -29.84
CA LEU A 257 7.45 -0.81 -30.93
C LEU A 257 6.63 -0.72 -32.21
N VAL A 258 7.15 -0.04 -33.22
CA VAL A 258 6.51 0.16 -34.52
C VAL A 258 7.28 -0.62 -35.57
N ASN A 259 6.58 -1.52 -36.28
CA ASN A 259 7.18 -2.26 -37.38
C ASN A 259 7.00 -1.55 -38.72
N CYS A 260 7.95 -1.77 -39.61
CA CYS A 260 7.92 -1.29 -40.98
C CYS A 260 7.16 -2.26 -41.91
N GLU A 261 7.01 -1.88 -43.18
CA GLU A 261 6.40 -2.74 -44.20
C GLU A 261 7.43 -3.75 -44.73
N VAL A 262 7.12 -5.04 -44.66
CA VAL A 262 7.99 -6.17 -45.05
C VAL A 262 7.31 -7.10 -46.08
N ASN A 263 8.05 -7.56 -47.11
CA ASN A 263 7.58 -8.60 -48.06
C ASN A 263 8.43 -9.89 -47.97
N GLY A 264 8.57 -10.45 -46.76
CA GLY A 264 9.32 -11.68 -46.51
C GLY A 264 10.72 -11.43 -45.92
N GLY A 265 11.34 -12.49 -45.40
CA GLY A 265 12.61 -12.43 -44.64
C GLY A 265 12.41 -12.61 -43.13
N SER A 266 13.45 -12.27 -42.35
CA SER A 266 13.40 -12.30 -40.88
C SER A 266 12.46 -11.22 -40.35
N GLY A 267 11.48 -11.60 -39.53
CA GLY A 267 10.57 -10.66 -38.90
C GLY A 267 11.20 -9.87 -37.76
N LEU A 268 10.62 -8.72 -37.43
CA LEU A 268 11.04 -7.89 -36.30
C LEU A 268 10.87 -8.67 -34.99
N SER A 269 11.92 -8.78 -34.17
CA SER A 269 11.81 -9.38 -32.84
C SER A 269 12.55 -8.51 -31.82
N LEU A 270 11.99 -8.41 -30.61
CA LEU A 270 12.60 -7.67 -29.51
C LEU A 270 12.38 -8.42 -28.19
N ASN A 271 13.48 -8.66 -27.47
CA ASN A 271 13.51 -9.08 -26.08
C ASN A 271 14.10 -7.92 -25.26
N PHE A 272 13.33 -7.41 -24.31
CA PHE A 272 13.73 -6.25 -23.51
C PHE A 272 13.34 -6.41 -22.05
N ALA A 273 14.12 -5.79 -21.18
CA ALA A 273 13.88 -5.72 -19.75
C ALA A 273 13.60 -4.28 -19.34
N VAL A 274 12.71 -4.12 -18.38
CA VAL A 274 12.48 -2.87 -17.67
C VAL A 274 12.71 -3.12 -16.19
N SER A 275 13.63 -2.38 -15.60
CA SER A 275 13.95 -2.44 -14.18
C SER A 275 13.55 -1.15 -13.49
N VAL A 276 12.98 -1.26 -12.30
CA VAL A 276 12.63 -0.15 -11.42
C VAL A 276 13.42 -0.29 -10.12
N SER A 277 14.00 0.80 -9.64
CA SER A 277 14.74 0.84 -8.38
C SER A 277 14.51 2.15 -7.64
N ARG A 278 14.62 2.10 -6.31
CA ARG A 278 14.56 3.31 -5.47
C ARG A 278 15.68 4.29 -5.86
N ARG A 279 15.40 5.59 -5.76
CA ARG A 279 16.38 6.65 -6.02
C ARG A 279 17.37 6.83 -4.86
N SER A 280 16.85 6.80 -3.64
CA SER A 280 17.65 6.99 -2.44
C SER A 280 18.24 5.66 -1.98
N SER A 281 19.34 5.71 -1.23
CA SER A 281 19.81 4.56 -0.45
C SER A 281 19.22 4.62 0.96
N PRO A 282 19.01 3.49 1.64
CA PRO A 282 18.62 3.49 3.04
C PRO A 282 19.66 4.23 3.89
N VAL A 283 19.19 5.11 4.78
CA VAL A 283 20.02 5.84 5.74
C VAL A 283 19.93 5.09 7.08
N PRO A 284 21.03 4.48 7.58
CA PRO A 284 21.04 3.86 8.89
C PRO A 284 20.98 4.91 10.00
N CYS A 285 20.33 4.59 11.10
CA CYS A 285 20.21 5.43 12.28
C CYS A 285 20.23 4.56 13.53
N LEU A 286 21.31 4.66 14.30
CA LEU A 286 21.43 4.01 15.59
C LEU A 286 20.86 4.95 16.64
N VAL A 287 19.74 4.57 17.25
CA VAL A 287 19.10 5.37 18.31
C VAL A 287 19.48 4.78 19.66
N ASP A 288 20.13 5.58 20.51
CA ASP A 288 20.58 5.14 21.83
C ASP A 288 19.70 5.71 22.95
N LEU A 289 18.92 4.84 23.59
CA LEU A 289 18.08 5.18 24.73
C LEU A 289 18.58 4.55 26.04
N GLN A 290 19.83 4.07 26.10
CA GLN A 290 20.36 3.40 27.30
C GLN A 290 20.42 4.31 28.53
N GLN A 291 20.70 5.60 28.34
CA GLN A 291 20.79 6.57 29.44
C GLN A 291 19.45 7.22 29.79
N GLU A 292 18.45 7.10 28.90
CA GLU A 292 17.11 7.61 29.15
C GLU A 292 16.38 6.71 30.15
N LYS A 293 15.55 7.32 30.99
CA LYS A 293 14.68 6.62 31.94
C LYS A 293 13.22 6.89 31.62
N ASP A 294 12.43 5.83 31.60
CA ASP A 294 10.97 5.85 31.45
C ASP A 294 10.49 6.64 30.22
N LEU A 295 11.31 6.64 29.15
CA LEU A 295 11.04 7.28 27.88
C LEU A 295 10.71 6.21 26.84
N THR A 296 9.62 6.42 26.11
CA THR A 296 9.25 5.63 24.95
C THR A 296 9.09 6.55 23.74
N LEU A 297 9.76 6.24 22.64
CA LEU A 297 9.58 6.91 21.35
C LEU A 297 8.73 6.05 20.42
N TYR A 298 7.92 6.72 19.59
CA TYR A 298 7.07 6.09 18.59
C TYR A 298 7.27 6.77 17.25
N ILE A 299 7.53 5.99 16.21
CA ILE A 299 7.50 6.45 14.82
C ILE A 299 6.35 5.73 14.14
N LYS A 300 5.42 6.49 13.56
CA LYS A 300 4.28 5.95 12.82
C LYS A 300 4.22 6.56 11.43
N LYS A 301 3.87 5.76 10.43
CA LYS A 301 3.46 6.28 9.13
C LYS A 301 2.18 7.09 9.29
N LYS A 302 2.12 8.24 8.63
CA LYS A 302 0.89 9.00 8.46
C LYS A 302 -0.03 8.22 7.53
N ASP A 303 -1.34 8.41 7.68
CA ASP A 303 -2.37 7.69 6.92
C ASP A 303 -2.31 8.13 5.45
N SER A 304 -1.44 7.46 4.69
CA SER A 304 -1.06 7.79 3.33
C SER A 304 -0.99 6.48 2.57
N THR A 305 -1.99 6.24 1.73
CA THR A 305 -2.18 4.97 1.00
C THR A 305 -1.03 4.68 0.03
N TYR A 306 -0.11 5.63 -0.19
CA TYR A 306 1.00 5.52 -1.15
C TYR A 306 2.32 6.13 -0.66
N SER A 307 2.56 6.22 0.65
CA SER A 307 3.86 6.71 1.12
C SER A 307 4.98 5.77 0.67
N PRO A 308 6.00 6.26 -0.07
CA PRO A 308 7.16 5.45 -0.45
C PRO A 308 8.12 5.20 0.72
N CYS A 309 7.84 5.77 1.91
CA CYS A 309 8.67 5.64 3.10
C CYS A 309 8.74 4.20 3.58
N GLU A 310 9.97 3.70 3.67
CA GLU A 310 10.29 2.40 4.26
C GLU A 310 11.11 2.61 5.52
N MET A 311 10.66 2.01 6.61
CA MET A 311 11.33 2.04 7.91
C MET A 311 11.63 0.60 8.30
N LYS A 312 12.84 0.36 8.80
CA LYS A 312 13.26 -0.95 9.27
C LYS A 312 13.82 -0.88 10.68
N VAL A 313 13.61 -1.94 11.44
CA VAL A 313 14.26 -2.23 12.72
C VAL A 313 15.01 -3.55 12.54
N ASP A 314 16.32 -3.56 12.78
CA ASP A 314 17.16 -4.74 12.60
C ASP A 314 16.98 -5.40 11.22
N SER A 315 16.90 -4.56 10.17
CA SER A 315 16.65 -4.94 8.76
C SER A 315 15.23 -5.44 8.41
N ILE A 316 14.30 -5.49 9.38
CA ILE A 316 12.92 -5.92 9.17
C ILE A 316 12.01 -4.70 8.93
N ILE A 317 11.22 -4.72 7.85
CA ILE A 317 10.28 -3.63 7.51
C ILE A 317 9.18 -3.53 8.58
N GLN A 318 8.88 -2.31 9.01
CA GLN A 318 7.84 -2.01 10.00
C GLN A 318 6.98 -0.82 9.56
N ASP A 319 5.67 -0.89 9.84
CA ASP A 319 4.74 0.23 9.62
C ASP A 319 4.67 1.19 10.82
N GLY A 320 5.13 0.73 11.98
CA GLY A 320 5.33 1.54 13.17
C GLY A 320 6.46 0.99 14.02
N ILE A 321 7.25 1.89 14.62
CA ILE A 321 8.40 1.55 15.45
C ILE A 321 8.14 2.07 16.85
N THR A 322 8.37 1.22 17.86
CA THR A 322 8.33 1.59 19.28
C THR A 322 9.70 1.34 19.88
N MET A 323 10.30 2.39 20.45
CA MET A 323 11.62 2.34 21.07
C MET A 323 11.46 2.62 22.56
N GLN A 324 11.89 1.69 23.40
CA GLN A 324 11.81 1.79 24.85
C GLN A 324 13.15 2.22 25.45
N SER A 325 13.12 2.89 26.60
CA SER A 325 14.31 3.26 27.36
C SER A 325 15.14 2.04 27.80
N GLY A 326 16.45 2.23 27.98
CA GLY A 326 17.38 1.22 28.49
C GLY A 326 18.04 0.34 27.42
N THR A 327 17.81 0.61 26.13
CA THR A 327 18.32 -0.19 25.00
C THR A 327 18.66 0.67 23.79
N GLN A 328 19.42 0.11 22.84
CA GLN A 328 19.72 0.69 21.54
C GLN A 328 18.84 0.08 20.46
N PHE A 329 18.57 0.84 19.39
CA PHE A 329 17.79 0.40 18.24
C PHE A 329 18.55 0.67 16.95
N ASN A 330 18.75 -0.36 16.13
CA ASN A 330 19.34 -0.23 14.80
C ASN A 330 18.23 -0.01 13.76
N LEU A 331 18.05 1.24 13.37
CA LEU A 331 17.03 1.64 12.42
C LEU A 331 17.62 1.91 11.04
N SER A 332 16.79 1.79 10.01
CA SER A 332 17.11 2.36 8.70
C SER A 332 15.88 2.97 8.06
N PHE A 333 16.05 4.14 7.46
CA PHE A 333 14.98 4.89 6.81
C PHE A 333 15.29 5.09 5.34
N GLN A 334 14.29 4.93 4.48
CA GLN A 334 14.43 5.21 3.06
C GLN A 334 13.22 5.98 2.57
N ASP A 335 13.47 7.11 1.90
CA ASP A 335 12.44 7.97 1.33
C ASP A 335 11.42 8.53 2.35
N CYS A 336 11.79 8.65 3.63
CA CYS A 336 10.92 9.15 4.71
C CYS A 336 11.13 10.64 4.99
N GLY A 337 10.04 11.41 5.06
CA GLY A 337 10.05 12.82 5.48
C GLY A 337 8.88 13.20 6.39
N SER A 338 8.74 14.49 6.70
CA SER A 338 7.69 15.01 7.59
C SER A 338 6.27 14.77 7.10
N GLU A 339 6.06 14.60 5.79
CA GLU A 339 4.76 14.27 5.19
C GLU A 339 4.42 12.77 5.31
N ASP A 340 5.43 11.92 5.50
CA ASP A 340 5.29 10.47 5.47
C ASP A 340 5.12 9.87 6.87
N ILE A 341 5.81 10.42 7.86
CA ILE A 341 5.90 9.84 9.20
C ILE A 341 5.77 10.90 10.31
N MET A 342 5.42 10.43 11.50
CA MET A 342 5.33 11.20 12.72
C MET A 342 6.13 10.54 13.83
N LEU A 343 6.98 11.32 14.49
CA LEU A 343 7.75 10.94 15.67
C LEU A 343 7.09 11.54 16.92
N THR A 344 6.71 10.70 17.87
CA THR A 344 6.16 11.11 19.17
C THR A 344 6.90 10.45 20.33
N ALA A 345 6.80 11.04 21.51
CA ALA A 345 7.43 10.55 22.73
C ALA A 345 6.43 10.49 23.89
N ILE A 346 6.60 9.51 24.75
CA ILE A 346 5.93 9.42 26.05
C ILE A 346 7.02 9.29 27.11
N LYS A 347 7.02 10.19 28.10
CA LYS A 347 7.91 10.11 29.26
C LYS A 347 7.07 9.94 30.52
N SER A 348 7.29 8.85 31.25
CA SER A 348 6.58 8.59 32.49
C SER A 348 7.42 9.10 33.67
N ILE A 349 6.78 9.80 34.60
CA ILE A 349 7.42 10.33 35.81
C ILE A 349 6.64 9.79 37.00
N ASP A 350 7.25 8.90 37.75
CA ASP A 350 6.68 8.34 38.97
C ASP A 350 7.07 9.18 40.19
N LEU A 351 6.10 9.95 40.70
CA LEU A 351 6.26 10.80 41.87
C LEU A 351 6.10 10.04 43.20
N ARG A 352 5.72 8.74 43.18
CA ARG A 352 5.54 7.91 44.38
C ARG A 352 6.85 7.52 45.04
N VAL A 353 7.96 7.52 44.29
CA VAL A 353 9.30 7.21 44.81
C VAL A 353 9.76 8.26 45.84
N CYS A 354 9.19 9.47 45.81
CA CYS A 354 9.53 10.54 46.73
C CYS A 354 8.88 10.39 48.13
N SER A 355 8.01 9.39 48.34
CA SER A 355 7.13 9.31 49.51
C SER A 355 7.73 8.62 50.74
N GLY A 356 9.02 8.25 50.71
CA GLY A 356 9.77 7.74 51.87
C GLY A 356 10.36 8.83 52.77
N GLN A 357 10.33 10.10 52.35
CA GLN A 357 10.87 11.25 53.07
C GLN A 357 9.78 12.31 53.26
N LYS A 358 9.76 12.99 54.42
CA LYS A 358 8.77 14.04 54.77
C LYS A 358 8.80 15.28 53.85
N SER A 359 9.69 15.31 52.88
CA SER A 359 9.73 16.24 51.75
C SER A 359 10.38 15.51 50.57
N CYS A 360 9.79 15.55 49.39
CA CYS A 360 10.55 15.36 48.14
C CYS A 360 11.78 16.31 48.20
N PRO A 361 12.92 16.00 47.56
CA PRO A 361 13.98 17.00 47.40
C PRO A 361 13.36 18.30 46.89
N ALA A 362 13.83 19.43 47.42
CA ALA A 362 13.31 20.77 47.12
C ALA A 362 13.44 21.20 45.64
N ASP A 363 13.81 20.28 44.75
CA ASP A 363 14.11 20.54 43.35
C ASP A 363 12.90 20.15 42.51
N GLU A 364 12.25 21.16 41.94
CA GLU A 364 11.17 20.97 40.98
C GLU A 364 11.69 20.13 39.79
N ILE A 365 10.92 19.13 39.34
CA ILE A 365 11.33 18.25 38.23
C ILE A 365 11.07 18.98 36.90
N PRO A 366 12.09 19.32 36.11
CA PRO A 366 11.89 20.04 34.86
C PRO A 366 11.34 19.11 33.77
N LEU A 367 10.25 19.54 33.12
CA LEU A 367 9.70 18.90 31.92
C LEU A 367 10.47 19.40 30.70
N THR A 368 11.52 18.67 30.35
CA THR A 368 12.35 18.95 29.18
C THR A 368 11.99 18.05 28.01
N VAL A 369 12.21 18.57 26.80
CA VAL A 369 12.14 17.78 25.57
C VAL A 369 13.44 16.99 25.44
N PRO A 370 13.38 15.65 25.23
CA PRO A 370 14.58 14.83 25.13
C PRO A 370 15.38 15.20 23.88
N THR A 371 16.70 15.22 24.01
CA THR A 371 17.61 15.35 22.87
C THR A 371 17.68 14.03 22.13
N LEU A 372 17.28 14.03 20.87
CA LEU A 372 17.25 12.83 20.02
C LEU A 372 18.38 12.84 19.00
N ASP A 373 18.76 11.65 18.54
CA ASP A 373 19.80 11.47 17.52
C ASP A 373 19.45 12.20 16.21
N GLN A 374 20.44 12.91 15.65
CA GLN A 374 20.27 13.74 14.46
C GLN A 374 19.98 12.93 13.18
N CYS A 375 20.22 11.61 13.21
CA CYS A 375 19.93 10.72 12.09
C CYS A 375 18.43 10.43 11.91
N LEU A 376 17.59 10.79 12.89
CA LEU A 376 16.15 10.61 12.77
C LEU A 376 15.60 11.51 11.64
N PRO A 377 14.79 10.96 10.72
CA PRO A 377 14.36 11.67 9.50
C PRO A 377 13.39 12.84 9.74
N VAL A 378 12.78 12.91 10.93
CA VAL A 378 11.84 13.96 11.31
C VAL A 378 12.10 14.41 12.76
N PRO A 379 11.92 15.69 13.09
CA PRO A 379 12.02 16.14 14.47
C PRO A 379 10.87 15.58 15.32
N LEU A 380 11.05 15.56 16.64
CA LEU A 380 10.01 15.18 17.57
C LEU A 380 8.81 16.14 17.44
N GLN A 381 7.63 15.61 17.14
CA GLN A 381 6.43 16.41 16.84
C GLN A 381 5.58 16.60 18.10
N THR A 382 5.42 15.54 18.89
CA THR A 382 4.62 15.55 20.11
C THR A 382 5.33 14.80 21.22
N ILE A 383 5.31 15.35 22.43
CA ILE A 383 5.72 14.67 23.65
C ILE A 383 4.56 14.67 24.65
N THR A 384 4.41 13.56 25.36
CA THR A 384 3.47 13.40 26.47
C THR A 384 4.23 13.05 27.73
N TRP A 385 4.08 13.86 28.79
CA TRP A 385 4.54 13.49 30.13
C TRP A 385 3.38 12.90 30.91
N ASN A 386 3.54 11.65 31.36
CA ASN A 386 2.59 10.97 32.22
C ASN A 386 3.09 11.06 33.66
N LEU A 387 2.35 11.77 34.50
CA LEU A 387 2.67 11.96 35.91
C LEU A 387 1.86 10.99 36.75
N GLN A 388 2.55 10.10 37.46
CA GLN A 388 1.95 9.16 38.40
C GLN A 388 2.17 9.66 39.83
N SER A 389 1.09 9.84 40.58
CA SER A 389 1.07 10.42 41.93
C SER A 389 0.34 9.50 42.91
N LEU A 390 0.56 9.67 44.22
CA LEU A 390 -0.18 8.94 45.25
C LEU A 390 -1.61 9.48 45.42
N GLN A 391 -2.52 8.61 45.89
CA GLN A 391 -3.86 9.04 46.32
C GLN A 391 -3.73 10.03 47.50
N GLY A 392 -4.39 11.18 47.38
CA GLY A 392 -4.31 12.28 48.36
C GLY A 392 -3.17 13.28 48.13
N GLY A 393 -2.52 13.26 46.97
CA GLY A 393 -1.45 14.19 46.62
C GLY A 393 -1.85 15.26 45.61
N THR A 394 -1.23 16.45 45.69
CA THR A 394 -1.43 17.56 44.74
C THR A 394 -0.21 17.69 43.82
N ILE A 395 -0.42 17.64 42.50
CA ILE A 395 0.59 17.99 41.50
C ILE A 395 0.51 19.49 41.24
N GLU A 396 1.63 20.19 41.35
CA GLU A 396 1.76 21.60 40.96
C GLU A 396 2.68 21.73 39.74
N LEU A 397 2.17 22.36 38.68
CA LEU A 397 2.91 22.70 37.47
C LEU A 397 3.23 24.20 37.47
N ARG A 398 4.51 24.55 37.35
CA ARG A 398 4.97 25.95 37.33
C ARG A 398 5.79 26.26 36.08
N PRO A 399 5.58 27.38 35.39
CA PRO A 399 6.47 27.80 34.31
C PRO A 399 7.83 28.25 34.89
N PRO A 400 8.96 27.91 34.26
CA PRO A 400 10.28 28.32 34.75
C PRO A 400 10.53 29.84 34.69
N ALA A 401 9.85 30.55 33.78
CA ALA A 401 9.88 32.00 33.70
C ALA A 401 8.54 32.57 33.18
N GLY A 402 8.13 33.71 33.73
CA GLY A 402 6.84 34.35 33.41
C GLY A 402 5.66 33.58 34.03
N GLY A 403 4.55 33.53 33.31
CA GLY A 403 3.36 32.76 33.68
C GLY A 403 2.76 32.03 32.48
N LEU A 404 1.61 31.40 32.66
CA LEU A 404 0.83 30.69 31.65
C LEU A 404 -0.38 31.52 31.23
N LYS A 405 -0.71 31.48 29.94
CA LYS A 405 -1.94 32.02 29.37
C LYS A 405 -2.81 30.85 28.94
N GLN A 406 -4.06 30.81 29.36
CA GLN A 406 -5.02 29.84 28.86
C GLN A 406 -5.47 30.23 27.44
N SER A 407 -5.48 29.28 26.51
CA SER A 407 -6.00 29.46 25.16
C SER A 407 -7.53 29.34 25.17
N LEU A 408 -8.22 30.40 24.79
CA LEU A 408 -9.68 30.48 24.75
C LEU A 408 -10.17 30.82 23.34
N ALA A 409 -11.41 30.46 23.01
CA ALA A 409 -12.01 30.81 21.71
C ALA A 409 -12.00 32.34 21.51
N GLY A 410 -11.39 32.80 20.42
CA GLY A 410 -11.20 34.23 20.10
C GLY A 410 -10.02 34.91 20.82
N GLN A 411 -9.33 34.23 21.74
CA GLN A 411 -8.09 34.69 22.39
C GLN A 411 -7.04 33.58 22.36
N GLU A 412 -6.91 32.93 21.22
CA GLU A 412 -6.05 31.76 21.06
C GLU A 412 -4.58 32.12 21.31
N CYS A 413 -3.86 31.16 21.87
CA CYS A 413 -2.41 31.24 21.96
C CYS A 413 -1.81 31.27 20.53
N GLY A 414 -0.81 32.10 20.29
CA GLY A 414 -0.13 32.16 18.98
C GLY A 414 0.59 30.84 18.66
N ASN A 415 0.74 30.54 17.36
CA ASN A 415 1.14 29.25 16.76
C ASN A 415 2.56 28.70 17.07
N ARG A 416 3.13 28.87 18.28
CA ARG A 416 4.53 28.44 18.55
C ARG A 416 4.68 27.27 19.53
N LEU A 417 3.84 27.18 20.56
CA LEU A 417 3.92 26.09 21.54
C LEU A 417 2.62 26.02 22.37
N PHE A 418 2.03 24.85 22.46
CA PHE A 418 0.81 24.61 23.25
C PHE A 418 1.03 23.48 24.25
N LEU A 419 0.59 23.70 25.49
CA LEU A 419 0.63 22.75 26.59
C LEU A 419 -0.82 22.34 26.91
N THR A 420 -1.22 21.14 26.51
CA THR A 420 -2.54 20.60 26.87
C THR A 420 -2.40 19.75 28.13
N VAL A 421 -3.10 20.13 29.19
CA VAL A 421 -3.10 19.42 30.46
C VAL A 421 -4.37 18.59 30.56
N ARG A 422 -4.24 17.32 30.94
CA ARG A 422 -5.33 16.38 31.16
C ARG A 422 -5.21 15.75 32.54
N ASP A 423 -6.35 15.39 33.14
CA ASP A 423 -6.39 14.63 34.38
C ASP A 423 -6.02 13.14 34.15
N GLY A 424 -5.99 12.36 35.23
CA GLY A 424 -5.69 10.93 35.20
C GLY A 424 -6.72 10.07 34.45
N GLY A 425 -7.93 10.60 34.22
CA GLY A 425 -8.96 9.99 33.39
C GLY A 425 -8.86 10.37 31.91
N GLY A 426 -7.90 11.23 31.53
CA GLY A 426 -7.71 11.72 30.16
C GLY A 426 -8.61 12.91 29.79
N VAL A 427 -9.35 13.48 30.74
CA VAL A 427 -10.21 14.65 30.53
C VAL A 427 -9.34 15.90 30.36
N PRO A 428 -9.50 16.68 29.27
CA PRO A 428 -8.74 17.90 29.07
C PRO A 428 -9.16 19.00 30.05
N LEU A 429 -8.21 19.44 30.89
CA LEU A 429 -8.38 20.55 31.83
C LEU A 429 -8.22 21.92 31.13
N GLY A 430 -7.37 21.97 30.11
CA GLY A 430 -7.17 23.17 29.31
C GLY A 430 -5.92 23.12 28.45
N THR A 431 -5.81 24.10 27.55
CA THR A 431 -4.61 24.33 26.74
C THR A 431 -4.00 25.67 27.13
N PHE A 432 -2.69 25.68 27.34
CA PHE A 432 -1.94 26.82 27.87
C PHE A 432 -0.74 27.16 26.97
N CYS A 433 -0.30 28.41 26.99
CA CYS A 433 0.95 28.85 26.40
C CYS A 433 1.77 29.70 27.37
N PRO A 434 3.10 29.80 27.21
CA PRO A 434 3.95 30.63 28.07
C PRO A 434 3.66 32.14 27.96
N ARG A 435 4.18 32.91 28.93
CA ARG A 435 4.07 34.38 29.04
C ARG A 435 2.65 34.91 29.26
N GLY A 436 1.89 34.25 30.14
CA GLY A 436 0.60 34.74 30.62
C GLY A 436 0.59 35.10 32.11
N PRO A 437 -0.58 35.43 32.67
CA PRO A 437 -0.73 35.87 34.06
C PRO A 437 -0.73 34.74 35.09
N LEU A 438 -0.99 33.49 34.69
CA LEU A 438 -1.12 32.37 35.63
C LEU A 438 0.27 31.90 36.10
N GLN A 439 0.50 31.84 37.40
CA GLN A 439 1.76 31.37 38.00
C GLN A 439 1.90 29.85 38.04
N GLY A 440 0.80 29.11 37.86
CA GLY A 440 0.85 27.67 37.82
C GLY A 440 -0.53 27.01 37.81
N ILE A 441 -0.52 25.69 37.67
CA ILE A 441 -1.71 24.84 37.65
C ILE A 441 -1.56 23.81 38.76
N LYS A 442 -2.59 23.68 39.61
CA LYS A 442 -2.63 22.63 40.64
C LYS A 442 -3.76 21.65 40.33
N MET A 443 -3.49 20.36 40.47
CA MET A 443 -4.49 19.31 40.25
C MET A 443 -4.31 18.13 41.21
N PRO A 444 -5.42 17.50 41.63
CA PRO A 444 -5.38 16.29 42.44
C PRO A 444 -5.02 15.08 41.55
N ALA A 445 -4.17 14.18 42.08
CA ALA A 445 -3.85 12.88 41.49
C ALA A 445 -3.00 12.89 40.19
N ASN A 446 -3.15 11.83 39.38
CA ASN A 446 -2.40 11.60 38.13
C ASN A 446 -2.77 12.63 37.07
N ALA A 447 -1.81 12.93 36.19
CA ALA A 447 -2.01 13.90 35.12
C ALA A 447 -1.23 13.52 33.87
N SER A 448 -1.67 14.01 32.72
CA SER A 448 -0.86 13.96 31.50
C SER A 448 -0.74 15.34 30.87
N ILE A 449 0.49 15.70 30.50
CA ILE A 449 0.80 16.97 29.83
C ILE A 449 1.26 16.62 28.42
N VAL A 450 0.57 17.18 27.42
CA VAL A 450 0.88 16.96 26.02
C VAL A 450 1.34 18.27 25.40
N THR A 451 2.48 18.23 24.72
CA THR A 451 3.00 19.36 23.95
C THR A 451 3.21 18.95 22.52
N THR A 452 2.73 19.78 21.60
CA THR A 452 2.92 19.62 20.16
C THR A 452 3.67 20.82 19.61
N GLY A 453 4.75 20.55 18.87
CA GLY A 453 5.53 21.56 18.17
C GLY A 453 4.84 21.98 16.88
N ALA A 454 4.96 23.25 16.52
CA ALA A 454 4.38 23.78 15.28
C ALA A 454 5.42 23.86 14.15
N GLY A 455 5.00 23.54 12.94
CA GLY A 455 5.82 23.65 11.72
C GLY A 455 6.89 22.55 11.57
N SER A 456 7.77 22.73 10.58
CA SER A 456 8.78 21.73 10.18
C SER A 456 9.89 21.49 11.20
N LEU A 457 10.05 22.37 12.19
CA LEU A 457 11.04 22.22 13.27
C LEU A 457 10.53 21.38 14.44
N GLY A 458 9.22 21.11 14.53
CA GLY A 458 8.62 20.39 15.66
C GLY A 458 9.04 20.97 17.01
N LEU A 459 9.47 20.10 17.93
CA LEU A 459 9.98 20.44 19.26
C LEU A 459 11.52 20.53 19.32
N SER A 460 12.22 20.52 18.19
CA SER A 460 13.69 20.56 18.19
C SER A 460 14.29 21.87 18.72
N SER A 461 13.51 22.96 18.72
CA SER A 461 13.94 24.28 19.17
C SER A 461 13.77 24.53 20.68
N THR A 462 13.07 23.64 21.39
CA THR A 462 12.82 23.80 22.83
C THR A 462 13.94 23.13 23.64
N LYS A 463 14.94 23.93 24.05
CA LYS A 463 16.08 23.47 24.87
C LYS A 463 15.88 23.65 26.38
N GLU A 464 14.95 24.52 26.76
CA GLU A 464 14.66 24.85 28.16
C GLU A 464 13.51 24.01 28.70
N SER A 465 13.40 23.93 30.04
CA SER A 465 12.23 23.35 30.71
C SER A 465 10.97 24.09 30.28
N LEU A 466 9.90 23.36 29.96
CA LEU A 466 8.61 23.98 29.62
C LEU A 466 7.77 24.26 30.85
N LEU A 467 7.82 23.34 31.81
CA LEU A 467 7.14 23.39 33.09
C LEU A 467 7.99 22.64 34.11
N ASN A 468 7.95 23.07 35.35
CA ASN A 468 8.53 22.39 36.48
C ASN A 468 7.41 21.73 37.28
N VAL A 469 7.59 20.46 37.65
CA VAL A 469 6.63 19.67 38.42
C VAL A 469 7.09 19.60 39.86
N SER A 470 6.18 19.91 40.79
CA SER A 470 6.39 19.70 42.21
C SER A 470 5.18 19.02 42.84
N PHE A 471 5.40 18.46 44.03
CA PHE A 471 4.39 17.71 44.77
C PHE A 471 4.13 18.38 46.11
N SER A 472 2.86 18.59 46.44
CA SER A 472 2.44 19.16 47.72
C SER A 472 1.35 18.31 48.38
N GLN A 473 1.14 18.56 49.69
CA GLN A 473 0.09 17.88 50.46
C GLN A 473 -1.31 18.12 49.85
N GLU A 474 -2.24 17.24 50.18
CA GLU A 474 -3.62 17.29 49.67
C GLU A 474 -4.24 18.68 49.83
N ILE A 475 -4.86 19.19 48.76
CA ILE A 475 -5.75 20.35 48.86
C ILE A 475 -6.99 19.91 49.64
N THR A 476 -6.95 20.00 50.97
CA THR A 476 -8.17 20.02 51.77
C THR A 476 -8.85 21.37 51.50
N GLY A 477 -10.14 21.35 51.13
CA GLY A 477 -10.91 22.55 50.75
C GLY A 477 -11.03 23.66 51.82
N LYS A 478 -10.24 23.61 52.89
CA LYS A 478 -10.18 24.59 53.98
C LYS A 478 -8.80 25.23 54.24
N GLN A 479 -7.69 24.80 53.60
CA GLN A 479 -6.34 25.27 54.00
C GLN A 479 -5.41 25.78 52.87
N GLY A 480 -5.89 25.94 51.64
CA GLY A 480 -5.04 26.29 50.49
C GLY A 480 -4.83 27.77 50.16
N TRP A 481 -4.91 28.71 51.12
CA TRP A 481 -4.72 30.15 50.85
C TRP A 481 -3.76 30.80 51.85
N PRO A 482 -2.72 31.53 51.41
CA PRO A 482 -2.03 32.48 52.27
C PRO A 482 -2.89 33.73 52.39
N GLY A 483 -3.84 33.72 53.33
CA GLY A 483 -4.76 34.83 53.56
C GLY A 483 -6.08 34.32 54.14
N GLN A 484 -6.51 34.94 55.23
CA GLN A 484 -7.58 34.50 56.12
C GLN A 484 -8.93 34.24 55.40
N GLY A 485 -9.59 33.16 55.81
CA GLY A 485 -11.03 32.84 55.76
C GLY A 485 -11.88 33.38 54.60
N PHE A 486 -12.59 32.48 53.89
CA PHE A 486 -13.63 32.82 52.91
C PHE A 486 -14.55 33.96 53.41
N PRO A 487 -14.44 35.18 52.87
CA PRO A 487 -15.47 36.18 53.03
C PRO A 487 -16.61 35.81 52.08
N HIS A 488 -17.84 35.90 52.57
CA HIS A 488 -19.02 35.82 51.71
C HIS A 488 -18.96 36.95 50.66
N GLY A 489 -18.64 36.58 49.42
CA GLY A 489 -18.73 37.45 48.25
C GLY A 489 -17.38 37.74 47.60
N GLY A 490 -17.09 37.09 46.47
CA GLY A 490 -15.84 37.34 45.73
C GLY A 490 -15.38 36.30 44.70
N ILE A 491 -16.13 35.23 44.42
CA ILE A 491 -15.70 34.22 43.43
C ILE A 491 -16.38 34.48 42.07
N SER A 492 -15.59 34.76 41.03
CA SER A 492 -16.05 34.61 39.64
C SER A 492 -16.22 33.13 39.32
N LYS A 493 -17.38 32.56 39.66
CA LYS A 493 -17.74 31.19 39.29
C LYS A 493 -18.09 31.15 37.80
N ARG A 494 -17.19 30.67 36.95
CA ARG A 494 -17.57 30.08 35.65
C ARG A 494 -17.56 28.56 35.75
N CYS A 495 -18.59 27.98 36.36
CA CYS A 495 -18.87 26.55 36.25
C CYS A 495 -19.87 26.35 35.11
N ARG A 496 -19.52 25.57 34.07
CA ARG A 496 -20.50 25.08 33.09
C ARG A 496 -21.03 23.73 33.58
N ASN A 497 -22.36 23.62 33.67
CA ASN A 497 -23.13 22.50 34.25
C ASN A 497 -23.05 21.14 33.52
N VAL A 498 -21.94 20.76 32.89
CA VAL A 498 -21.88 19.48 32.15
C VAL A 498 -20.71 18.57 32.53
N LEU A 499 -19.64 19.08 33.16
CA LEU A 499 -18.56 18.25 33.70
C LEU A 499 -18.24 18.79 35.09
N ARG A 500 -18.23 17.92 36.10
CA ARG A 500 -17.86 18.24 37.49
C ARG A 500 -16.37 18.62 37.55
N MET A 501 -16.01 19.75 36.98
CA MET A 501 -14.70 20.37 37.13
C MET A 501 -14.83 21.88 37.09
N CYS A 502 -14.51 22.56 38.20
CA CYS A 502 -14.40 24.02 38.20
C CYS A 502 -12.92 24.40 38.25
N VAL A 503 -12.48 25.19 37.25
CA VAL A 503 -11.19 25.89 37.32
C VAL A 503 -11.41 27.15 38.17
N LEU A 504 -11.01 27.11 39.44
CA LEU A 504 -11.04 28.30 40.29
C LEU A 504 -9.78 29.12 40.00
N ILE A 505 -9.98 30.35 39.55
CA ILE A 505 -8.92 31.33 39.44
C ILE A 505 -8.97 32.18 40.72
N ASP A 506 -7.84 32.38 41.40
CA ASP A 506 -7.83 33.21 42.61
C ASP A 506 -8.23 34.68 42.33
N GLU A 507 -8.53 35.45 43.38
CA GLU A 507 -8.95 36.86 43.26
C GLU A 507 -7.88 37.79 42.65
N GLN A 508 -6.64 37.32 42.58
CA GLN A 508 -5.49 38.05 42.02
C GLN A 508 -5.13 37.58 40.59
N ASN A 509 -5.90 36.63 40.01
CA ASN A 509 -5.60 35.94 38.75
C ASN A 509 -4.24 35.20 38.71
N GLN A 510 -3.71 34.76 39.85
CA GLN A 510 -2.37 34.17 39.95
C GLN A 510 -2.39 32.64 39.83
N TRP A 511 -3.41 31.92 40.33
CA TRP A 511 -3.45 30.45 40.31
C TRP A 511 -4.72 29.88 39.67
N ALA A 512 -4.61 28.77 38.93
CA ALA A 512 -5.73 28.00 38.40
C ALA A 512 -5.83 26.63 39.10
N LEU A 513 -6.97 26.36 39.74
CA LEU A 513 -7.23 25.14 40.50
C LEU A 513 -8.26 24.28 39.77
N ALA A 514 -7.89 23.10 39.26
CA ALA A 514 -8.85 22.16 38.71
C ALA A 514 -9.38 21.25 39.84
N LEU A 515 -10.59 21.51 40.31
CA LEU A 515 -11.28 20.65 41.29
C LEU A 515 -12.22 19.70 40.57
N GLN A 516 -12.34 18.46 41.05
CA GLN A 516 -13.34 17.47 40.62
C GLN A 516 -14.62 17.55 41.46
#